data_AF-A0A0G0QIQ3-F1
#
_entry.id   AF-A0A0G0QIQ3-F1
#
_cell.length_a   1.000
_cell.length_b   1.000
_cell.length_c   1.000
_cell.angle_alpha   90.00
_cell.angle_beta   90.00
_cell.angle_gamma   90.00
#
_symmetry.space_group_name_H-M   'P 1'
#
loop_
_entity.id
_entity.type
_entity.pdbx_description
1 polymer ?
#
loop_
_entity_poly.entity_id
_entity_poly.type
_entity_poly.pdbx_seq_one_letter_code
_entity_poly.pdbx_strand_id
1 'polypeptide(L)' 'MSKPLIELITSESGDWEVLRVNFGEDFKCEGHSISNYGWIGLLEVLGFEVETKEITDKDMEDENY' A
#
# COMPACT_ATOMS: atom_id res chain seq x y z
N MET A 1 -22.72 2.58 5.59
CA MET A 1 -21.72 1.59 6.07
C MET A 1 -20.63 2.35 6.82
N SER A 2 -20.08 1.78 7.89
CA SER A 2 -18.87 2.32 8.51
C SER A 2 -17.71 2.20 7.51
N LYS A 3 -16.84 3.20 7.47
CA LYS A 3 -15.60 3.09 6.69
C LYS A 3 -14.70 2.02 7.33
N PRO A 4 -13.98 1.20 6.55
CA PRO A 4 -12.98 0.29 7.08
C PRO A 4 -11.91 1.08 7.83
N LEU A 5 -11.43 0.54 8.96
CA LEU A 5 -10.29 1.10 9.68
C LEU A 5 -9.00 0.55 9.08
N ILE A 6 -8.18 1.45 8.56
CA ILE A 6 -6.81 1.17 8.12
C ILE A 6 -5.88 1.66 9.23
N GLU A 7 -4.98 0.79 9.67
CA GLU A 7 -3.99 1.13 10.70
C GLU A 7 -2.59 1.03 10.10
N LEU A 8 -1.87 2.13 10.18
CA LEU A 8 -0.44 2.20 9.92
C LEU A 8 0.27 2.38 11.25
N ILE A 9 1.04 1.38 11.65
CA ILE A 9 1.76 1.33 12.92
C ILE A 9 3.23 1.45 12.60
N THR A 10 3.91 2.44 13.18
CA THR A 10 5.34 2.66 12.98
C THR A 10 6.08 2.54 14.31
N SER A 11 7.29 1.99 14.28
CA SER A 11 8.22 2.01 15.42
C SER A 11 8.71 3.45 15.69
N GLU A 12 9.07 3.78 16.94
CA GLU A 12 9.64 5.10 17.27
C GLU A 12 10.91 5.42 16.49
N SER A 13 11.71 4.40 16.15
CA SER A 13 12.91 4.56 15.32
C SER A 13 12.61 4.78 13.85
N GLY A 14 11.37 4.53 13.40
CA GLY A 14 11.00 4.50 11.98
C GLY A 14 11.57 3.30 11.22
N ASP A 15 12.16 2.32 11.92
CA ASP A 15 12.81 1.16 11.29
C ASP A 15 11.82 0.07 10.86
N TRP A 16 10.61 0.07 11.43
CA TRP A 16 9.59 -0.93 11.12
C TRP A 16 8.21 -0.30 10.98
N GLU A 17 7.47 -0.77 9.99
CA GLU A 17 6.11 -0.37 9.65
C GLU A 17 5.20 -1.59 9.54
N VAL A 18 3.96 -1.46 9.98
CA VAL A 18 2.89 -2.45 9.81
C VAL A 18 1.67 -1.75 9.25
N LEU A 19 1.16 -2.24 8.12
CA LEU A 19 -0.11 -1.84 7.52
C LEU A 19 -1.13 -2.95 7.73
N ARG A 20 -2.26 -2.65 8.37
CA ARG A 20 -3.36 -3.60 8.58
C ARG A 20 -4.73 -3.00 8.30
N VAL A 21 -5.66 -3.84 7.85
CA VAL A 21 -7.08 -3.48 7.70
C VAL A 21 -7.93 -4.51 8.41
N ASN A 22 -8.99 -4.05 9.09
CA ASN A 22 -9.94 -4.92 9.76
C ASN A 22 -11.33 -4.74 9.11
N PHE A 23 -11.56 -5.47 8.01
CA PHE A 23 -12.80 -5.37 7.23
C PHE A 23 -13.17 -6.71 6.58
N GLY A 24 -13.60 -7.68 7.38
CA GLY A 24 -14.10 -8.98 6.91
C GLY A 24 -13.01 -10.00 6.55
N GLU A 25 -11.92 -9.55 5.93
CA GLU A 25 -10.66 -10.29 5.78
C GLU A 25 -9.51 -9.49 6.42
N ASP A 26 -8.64 -10.18 7.16
CA ASP A 26 -7.49 -9.55 7.81
C ASP A 26 -6.38 -9.34 6.77
N PHE A 27 -6.26 -8.12 6.24
CA PHE A 27 -5.07 -7.72 5.48
C PHE A 27 -3.98 -7.27 6.45
N LYS A 28 -2.75 -7.78 6.27
CA LYS A 28 -1.57 -7.35 7.01
C LYS A 28 -0.32 -7.43 6.12
N CYS A 29 0.44 -6.35 6.05
CA CYS A 29 1.83 -6.38 5.57
C CYS A 29 2.74 -5.61 6.52
N GLU A 30 4.01 -6.01 6.61
CA GLU A 30 4.98 -5.41 7.51
C GLU A 30 6.40 -5.48 6.92
N GLY A 31 7.27 -4.57 7.38
CA GLY A 31 8.67 -4.52 6.97
C GLY A 31 9.36 -3.23 7.37
N HIS A 32 10.60 -3.05 6.91
CA HIS A 32 11.33 -1.79 7.09
C HIS A 32 10.71 -0.61 6.34
N SER A 33 9.93 -0.91 5.31
CA SER A 33 9.02 0.01 4.66
C SER A 33 7.86 -0.79 4.06
N ILE A 34 6.69 -0.16 3.96
CA ILE A 34 5.59 -0.75 3.20
C ILE A 34 5.87 -0.61 1.71
N SER A 35 6.05 -1.75 1.02
CA SER A 35 6.26 -1.76 -0.43
C SER A 35 5.02 -1.28 -1.21
N ASN A 36 5.22 -0.85 -2.46
CA ASN A 36 4.11 -0.53 -3.37
C ASN A 36 3.12 -1.70 -3.49
N TYR A 37 3.60 -2.95 -3.52
CA TYR A 37 2.75 -4.14 -3.53
C TYR A 37 1.88 -4.26 -2.26
N GLY A 38 2.38 -3.85 -1.10
CA GLY A 38 1.60 -3.80 0.14
C GLY A 38 0.45 -2.80 0.05
N TRP A 39 0.70 -1.63 -0.52
CA TRP A 39 -0.36 -0.63 -0.76
C TRP A 39 -1.37 -1.08 -1.82
N ILE A 40 -0.91 -1.71 -2.91
CA ILE A 40 -1.78 -2.27 -3.95
C ILE A 40 -2.70 -3.35 -3.35
N GLY A 41 -2.16 -4.29 -2.58
CA GLY A 41 -2.97 -5.34 -1.93
C GLY A 41 -4.02 -4.78 -0.97
N LEU A 42 -3.73 -3.69 -0.26
CA LEU A 42 -4.74 -2.98 0.53
C LEU A 42 -5.88 -2.43 -0.35
N LEU A 43 -5.56 -1.78 -1.46
CA LEU A 43 -6.56 -1.21 -2.37
C LEU A 43 -7.46 -2.30 -2.97
N GLU A 44 -6.89 -3.44 -3.35
CA GLU A 44 -7.63 -4.60 -3.84
C GLU A 44 -8.59 -5.16 -2.77
N VAL A 45 -8.15 -5.30 -1.52
CA VAL A 45 -9.00 -5.73 -0.39
C VAL A 45 -10.15 -4.76 -0.12
N LEU A 46 -9.92 -3.46 -0.36
CA LEU A 46 -10.95 -2.43 -0.27
C LEU A 46 -11.91 -2.41 -1.47
N GLY A 47 -11.67 -3.26 -2.48
CA GLY A 47 -12.50 -3.43 -3.66
C GLY A 47 -12.19 -2.45 -4.80
N PHE A 48 -11.01 -1.82 -4.81
CA PHE A 48 -10.55 -0.99 -5.93
C PHE A 48 -9.87 -1.85 -7.00
N GLU A 49 -10.10 -1.50 -8.26
CA GLU A 49 -9.30 -2.01 -9.38
C GLU A 49 -8.00 -1.20 -9.46
N VAL A 50 -6.86 -1.90 -9.49
CA VAL A 50 -5.54 -1.27 -9.49
C VAL A 50 -4.76 -1.72 -10.74
N GLU A 51 -4.42 -0.76 -11.59
CA GLU A 51 -3.53 -0.97 -12.72
C GLU A 51 -2.09 -0.61 -12.32
N THR A 52 -1.14 -1.48 -12.66
CA THR A 52 0.29 -1.21 -12.50
C THR A 52 0.96 -1.19 -13.86
N LYS A 53 1.82 -0.20 -14.09
CA LYS A 53 2.67 -0.12 -15.28
C LYS A 53 4.09 0.25 -14.88
N GLU A 54 5.03 -0.26 -15.65
CA GLU A 54 6.45 0.08 -15.56
C GLU A 54 6.83 0.86 -16.81
N ILE A 55 7.49 2.00 -16.61
CA ILE A 55 8.00 2.87 -17.68
C ILE A 55 9.49 3.10 -17.46
N THR A 56 10.19 3.59 -18.47
CA THR A 56 11.61 3.89 -18.34
C THR A 56 11.83 5.12 -17.47
N ASP A 57 13.00 5.22 -16.82
CA ASP A 57 13.38 6.42 -16.06
C ASP A 57 13.30 7.68 -16.92
N LYS A 58 13.70 7.58 -18.20
CA LYS A 58 13.60 8.68 -19.17
C LYS A 58 12.15 9.11 -19.40
N ASP A 59 11.23 8.16 -19.57
CA ASP A 59 9.81 8.48 -19.74
C ASP A 59 9.24 9.11 -18.47
N MET A 60 9.67 8.66 -17.28
CA MET A 60 9.29 9.26 -16.00
C MET A 60 9.78 10.71 -15.87
N GLU A 61 11.05 10.98 -16.21
CA GLU A 61 11.65 12.33 -16.21
C GLU A 61 10.99 13.27 -17.23
N ASP A 62 10.60 12.73 -18.39
CA ASP A 62 9.92 13.45 -19.46
C ASP A 62 8.38 13.53 -19.26
N GLU A 63 7.86 13.06 -18.12
CA GLU A 63 6.42 13.00 -17.76
C GLU A 63 5.53 12.20 -18.74
N ASN A 64 6.11 11.23 -19.46
CA ASN A 64 5.41 10.30 -20.35
C ASN A 64 4.91 9.07 -19.60
N TYR A 65 3.94 9.25 -18.69
CA TYR A 65 3.40 8.16 -17.87
C TYR A 65 2.62 7.12 -18.69
#